data_AF-A0A9D9YK75-F1
#
_entry.id   AF-A0A9D9YK75-F1
#
_cell.length_a   1.000
_cell.length_b   1.000
_cell.length_c   1.000
_cell.angle_alpha   90.00
_cell.angle_beta   90.00
_cell.angle_gamma   90.00
#
_symmetry.space_group_name_H-M   'P 1'
#
loop_
_entity.id
_entity.type
_entity.pdbx_description
1 polymer ?
#
loop_
_entity_poly.entity_id
_entity_poly.type
_entity_poly.pdbx_seq_one_letter_code
_entity_poly.pdbx_strand_id
1 'polypeptide(L)' 'WSAEEVDAKLKSIMQSIHEACVQYGTEADGYVNYVKGANVAGFMKVAKAIMAQGVL' A
#
# COMPACT_ATOMS: atom_id res chain seq x y z
N TRP A 1 -14.99 17.19 8.80
CA TRP A 1 -14.15 17.57 7.65
C TRP A 1 -15.03 18.14 6.57
N SER A 2 -14.56 19.16 5.86
CA SER A 2 -15.22 19.64 4.65
C SER A 2 -15.07 18.63 3.50
N ALA A 3 -15.84 18.82 2.43
CA ALA A 3 -15.73 17.97 1.25
C ALA A 3 -14.32 18.06 0.62
N GLU A 4 -13.73 19.26 0.60
CA GLU A 4 -12.38 19.51 0.09
C GLU A 4 -11.32 18.80 0.93
N GLU A 5 -11.46 18.82 2.26
CA GLU A 5 -10.56 18.11 3.16
C GLU A 5 -10.64 16.58 2.96
N VAL A 6 -11.84 16.05 2.71
CA VAL A 6 -12.03 14.62 2.44
C VAL A 6 -11.44 14.23 1.09
N ASP A 7 -11.65 15.01 0.03
CA ASP A 7 -11.09 14.74 -1.30
C ASP A 7 -9.55 14.79 -1.28
N ALA A 8 -8.96 15.78 -0.61
CA ALA A 8 -7.51 15.88 -0.48
C ALA A 8 -6.92 14.66 0.25
N LYS A 9 -7.56 14.21 1.33
CA LYS A 9 -7.16 13.00 2.05
C LYS A 9 -7.31 11.76 1.18
N LEU A 10 -8.42 11.62 0.46
CA LEU A 10 -8.66 10.49 -0.43
C LEU A 10 -7.59 10.41 -1.54
N LYS A 11 -7.27 11.53 -2.19
CA LYS A 11 -6.20 11.60 -3.21
C LYS A 11 -4.86 11.16 -2.65
N SER A 12 -4.49 11.63 -1.46
CA SER A 12 -3.24 11.22 -0.80
C SER A 12 -3.22 9.73 -0.46
N ILE A 13 -4.34 9.17 0.02
CA ILE A 13 -4.47 7.74 0.29
C ILE A 13 -4.30 6.93 -1.00
N MET A 14 -4.94 7.34 -2.09
CA MET A 14 -4.85 6.64 -3.38
C MET A 14 -3.44 6.69 -3.97
N GLN A 15 -2.74 7.82 -3.85
CA GLN A 15 -1.33 7.93 -4.24
C GLN A 15 -0.45 6.96 -3.45
N SER A 16 -0.65 6.90 -2.13
CA SER A 16 0.09 5.97 -1.26
C SER A 16 -0.17 4.50 -1.63
N ILE A 17 -1.42 4.15 -1.97
CA ILE A 17 -1.78 2.80 -2.43
C ILE A 17 -1.07 2.48 -3.76
N HIS A 18 -1.06 3.43 -4.70
CA HIS A 18 -0.39 3.27 -5.99
C HIS A 18 1.12 3.07 -5.82
N GLU A 19 1.79 3.91 -5.03
CA GLU A 19 3.23 3.79 -4.75
C GLU A 19 3.59 2.42 -4.17
N ALA A 20 2.78 1.90 -3.23
CA ALA A 20 2.97 0.57 -2.69
C ALA A 20 2.81 -0.52 -3.76
N CYS A 21 1.79 -0.41 -4.62
CA CYS A 21 1.59 -1.36 -5.72
C CYS A 21 2.76 -1.34 -6.72
N VAL A 22 3.29 -0.16 -7.05
CA VAL A 22 4.48 -0.02 -7.90
C VAL A 22 5.69 -0.66 -7.23
N GLN A 23 5.95 -0.33 -5.96
CA GLN A 23 7.12 -0.84 -5.24
C GLN A 23 7.15 -2.38 -5.17
N TYR A 24 6.03 -3.03 -4.89
CA TYR A 24 5.98 -4.48 -4.66
C TYR A 24 5.45 -5.29 -5.85
N GLY A 25 4.86 -4.63 -6.84
CA GLY A 25 4.21 -5.24 -8.00
C GLY A 25 4.95 -5.04 -9.32
N THR A 26 5.99 -4.19 -9.38
CA THR A 26 6.78 -4.01 -10.60
C THR A 26 7.58 -5.27 -10.93
N GLU A 27 7.42 -5.75 -12.16
CA GLU A 27 8.11 -6.92 -12.70
C GLU A 27 9.36 -6.50 -13.49
N ALA A 28 10.19 -7.47 -13.88
CA ALA A 28 11.50 -7.19 -14.49
C ALA A 28 11.43 -6.43 -15.83
N ASP A 29 10.30 -6.51 -16.51
CA ASP A 29 10.00 -5.81 -17.77
C ASP A 29 9.38 -4.42 -17.55
N GLY A 30 9.20 -4.00 -16.29
CA GLY A 30 8.58 -2.72 -15.93
C GLY A 30 7.05 -2.76 -15.84
N TYR A 31 6.41 -3.91 -16.07
CA TYR A 31 4.97 -4.05 -15.88
C TYR A 31 4.61 -3.99 -14.38
N VAL A 32 3.56 -3.25 -14.04
CA VAL A 32 3.08 -3.13 -12.65
C VAL A 32 1.87 -4.03 -12.42
N ASN A 33 2.09 -5.14 -11.72
CA ASN A 33 1.03 -6.04 -11.29
C ASN A 33 0.40 -5.55 -9.97
N TYR A 34 -0.68 -4.78 -10.06
CA TYR A 34 -1.36 -4.20 -8.90
C TYR A 34 -1.92 -5.23 -7.92
N VAL A 35 -2.40 -6.38 -8.41
CA VAL A 35 -2.93 -7.43 -7.53
C VAL A 35 -1.82 -8.01 -6.67
N LYS A 36 -0.69 -8.33 -7.30
CA LYS A 36 0.51 -8.80 -6.59
C LYS A 36 1.04 -7.73 -5.64
N GLY A 37 1.19 -6.50 -6.12
CA GLY A 37 1.69 -5.37 -5.34
C GLY A 37 0.83 -5.08 -4.09
N ALA A 38 -0.50 -5.02 -4.25
CA ALA A 38 -1.43 -4.80 -3.15
C ALA A 38 -1.36 -5.92 -2.10
N ASN A 39 -1.32 -7.18 -2.54
CA ASN A 39 -1.26 -8.34 -1.64
C ASN A 39 0.05 -8.36 -0.84
N VAL A 40 1.19 -8.14 -1.49
CA VAL A 40 2.50 -8.11 -0.82
C VAL A 40 2.60 -6.90 0.13
N ALA A 41 2.19 -5.72 -0.31
CA ALA A 41 2.19 -4.52 0.52
C ALA A 41 1.33 -4.67 1.78
N GLY A 42 0.10 -5.19 1.61
CA GLY A 42 -0.82 -5.47 2.71
C GLY A 42 -0.26 -6.49 3.69
N PHE A 43 0.27 -7.61 3.18
CA PHE A 43 0.90 -8.63 4.00
C PHE A 43 2.09 -8.09 4.80
N MET A 44 3.01 -7.36 4.15
CA MET A 44 4.19 -6.79 4.81
C MET A 44 3.83 -5.82 5.93
N LYS A 45 2.78 -5.02 5.77
CA LYS A 45 2.30 -4.10 6.82
C LYS A 45 1.85 -4.86 8.06
N VAL A 46 1.05 -5.92 7.87
CA VAL A 46 0.55 -6.75 8.98
C VAL A 46 1.68 -7.57 9.60
N ALA A 47 2.51 -8.21 8.79
CA ALA A 47 3.64 -9.02 9.26
C ALA A 47 4.62 -8.19 10.10
N LYS A 48 4.97 -6.96 9.68
CA LYS A 48 5.82 -6.05 10.48
C LYS A 48 5.18 -5.70 11.83
N ALA A 49 3.87 -5.43 11.85
CA ALA A 49 3.16 -5.13 13.07
C ALA A 49 3.14 -6.34 14.03
N ILE A 50 2.90 -7.56 13.52
CA ILE A 50 2.95 -8.80 14.30
C ILE A 50 4.36 -9.02 14.87
N MET A 51 5.40 -8.91 14.04
CA MET A 51 6.79 -9.08 14.48
C MET A 51 7.20 -8.06 15.55
N ALA A 52 6.71 -6.82 15.45
CA ALA A 52 6.99 -5.78 16.43
C ALA A 52 6.26 -5.99 17.77
N GLN A 53 5.07 -6.62 17.75
CA GLN A 53 4.33 -6.98 18.96
C GLN A 53 4.88 -8.26 19.64
N GLY A 54 5.70 -9.03 18.92
CA GLY A 54 6.25 -10.30 19.40
C GLY A 54 5.26 -11.46 19.20
N VAL A 55 5.57 -12.62 19.79
CA VAL A 55 4.61 -13.71 19.92
C VAL A 55 3.74 -13.41 21.15
N LEU A 56 2.45 -13.15 20.92
CA LEU A 56 1.43 -13.10 21.98
C LEU A 56 1.25 -14.48 22.62
#